data_AF-A0A2E5VE36-F1
#
_entry.id   AF-A0A2E5VE36-F1
#
_cell.length_a   1.000
_cell.length_b   1.000
_cell.length_c   1.000
_cell.angle_alpha   90.00
_cell.angle_beta   90.00
_cell.angle_gamma   90.00
#
_symmetry.space_group_name_H-M   'P 1'
#
loop_
_entity.id
_entity.type
_entity.pdbx_description
1 polymer ?
#
loop_
_entity_poly.entity_id
_entity_poly.type
_entity_poly.pdbx_seq_one_letter_code
_entity_poly.pdbx_strand_id
1 'polypeptide(L)'
;MNHYKKLVILLFCLIYTSSCSNNFVINPNIKQGFIPIEKPKVNYKYNKLPKIINIILENSYDESSTQFTKGVIANYFYHKETKGYSPKLNFFYLDKVSLDKCNLKNLKSNHSILFINLEFYKKIQKNCLREIINLKGVIVNLDNKEIEKGNVINVSRTKDFKNILSFARNKNNSSLIMTDKLKGQESSIESTWKGLGGNVIFSNKQEGTNRSLSELLLLESSKERKRRLSRNLSIPLEGTPRRRQDLDSLIISSSISKARSLKPELDYNFGESLTVYFIPEWNNNEVYSKRELDLNDIYLVDMPWMFNTQSYVSERNSLKKNRNFALGFDSLETLLLQLNPSSSNKFIYKGLSGQITYQKGSLKRKSLKAQVKEGSFEFIDY
;
A
#
# COMPACT_ATOMS: atom_id res chain seq x y z
N MET A 1 -34.40 60.08 32.46
CA MET A 1 -33.45 59.98 31.32
C MET A 1 -32.50 58.77 31.37
N ASN A 2 -32.82 57.67 32.10
CA ASN A 2 -31.86 56.56 32.33
C ASN A 2 -32.37 55.14 31.98
N HIS A 3 -33.67 54.97 31.70
CA HIS A 3 -34.23 53.68 31.27
C HIS A 3 -34.16 53.47 29.75
N TYR A 4 -34.32 54.53 28.96
CA TYR A 4 -34.22 54.45 27.50
C TYR A 4 -32.80 54.12 27.01
N LYS A 5 -31.77 54.65 27.69
CA LYS A 5 -30.36 54.29 27.41
C LYS A 5 -30.04 52.84 27.76
N LYS A 6 -30.59 52.29 28.85
CA LYS A 6 -30.40 50.87 29.19
C LYS A 6 -31.11 49.92 28.22
N LEU A 7 -32.30 50.29 27.73
CA LEU A 7 -33.03 49.49 26.74
C LEU A 7 -32.32 49.48 25.37
N VAL A 8 -31.75 50.61 24.95
CA VAL A 8 -30.98 50.72 23.69
C VAL A 8 -29.64 49.97 23.78
N ILE A 9 -28.98 49.97 24.94
CA ILE A 9 -27.74 49.19 25.16
C ILE A 9 -28.03 47.68 25.20
N LEU A 10 -29.16 47.24 25.77
CA LEU A 10 -29.56 45.83 25.75
C LEU A 10 -29.94 45.36 24.33
N LEU A 11 -30.59 46.22 23.52
CA LEU A 11 -30.89 45.92 22.11
C LEU A 11 -29.63 45.86 21.26
N PHE A 12 -28.64 46.72 21.51
CA PHE A 12 -27.34 46.66 20.82
C PHE A 12 -26.53 45.40 21.22
N CYS A 13 -26.59 44.95 22.47
CA CYS A 13 -25.92 43.71 22.88
C CYS A 13 -26.58 42.43 22.33
N LEU A 14 -27.88 42.41 22.07
CA LEU A 14 -28.59 41.27 21.44
C LEU A 14 -28.37 41.18 19.92
N ILE A 15 -28.02 42.28 19.26
CA ILE A 15 -27.69 42.29 17.82
C ILE A 15 -26.22 41.88 17.57
N TYR A 16 -25.33 41.97 18.57
CA TYR A 16 -23.93 41.55 18.44
C TYR A 16 -23.64 40.08 18.83
N THR A 17 -24.62 39.31 19.33
CA THR A 17 -24.42 37.88 19.67
C THR A 17 -25.04 36.90 18.67
N SER A 18 -25.52 37.37 17.51
CA SER A 18 -26.15 36.55 16.47
C SER A 18 -25.44 36.59 15.12
N SER A 19 -24.11 36.73 15.09
CA SER A 19 -23.32 36.60 13.86
C SER A 19 -21.89 36.10 14.12
N CYS A 20 -21.79 34.95 14.78
CA CYS A 20 -20.71 33.98 14.51
C CYS A 20 -21.36 32.60 14.43
N SER A 21 -22.32 32.43 13.52
CA SER A 21 -22.43 31.12 12.88
C SER A 21 -21.12 30.97 12.12
N ASN A 22 -20.22 30.12 12.62
CA ASN A 22 -19.20 29.53 11.77
C ASN A 22 -19.97 28.72 10.71
N ASN A 23 -20.41 29.40 9.65
CA ASN A 23 -20.49 28.78 8.36
C ASN A 23 -19.05 28.36 8.07
N PHE A 24 -18.71 27.15 8.48
CA PHE A 24 -17.76 26.36 7.73
C PHE A 24 -18.28 26.40 6.31
N VAL A 25 -17.74 27.34 5.52
CA VAL A 25 -17.69 27.20 4.09
C VAL A 25 -16.90 25.92 3.92
N ILE A 26 -17.63 24.80 3.82
CA ILE A 26 -17.13 23.58 3.23
C ILE A 26 -16.73 24.06 1.86
N ASN A 27 -15.44 24.37 1.72
CA ASN A 27 -14.86 24.77 0.47
C ASN A 27 -15.20 23.62 -0.50
N PRO A 28 -16.10 23.81 -1.48
CA PRO A 28 -16.55 22.73 -2.34
C PRO A 28 -15.42 22.25 -3.27
N ASN A 29 -14.24 22.88 -3.15
CA ASN A 29 -13.01 22.59 -3.86
C ASN A 29 -11.89 22.04 -2.98
N ILE A 30 -12.18 21.31 -1.90
CA ILE A 30 -11.25 20.22 -1.55
C ILE A 30 -11.48 19.17 -2.63
N LYS A 31 -10.73 19.27 -3.74
CA LYS A 31 -10.48 18.11 -4.60
C LYS A 31 -9.85 17.07 -3.66
N GLN A 32 -10.67 16.18 -3.12
CA GLN A 32 -10.18 15.03 -2.36
C GLN A 32 -9.13 14.38 -3.26
N GLY A 33 -7.88 14.36 -2.80
CA GLY A 33 -6.73 13.86 -3.54
C GLY A 33 -6.83 12.34 -3.64
N PHE A 34 -7.77 11.86 -4.43
CA PHE A 34 -7.91 10.46 -4.77
C PHE A 34 -6.90 10.12 -5.84
N ILE A 35 -6.22 8.99 -5.67
CA ILE A 35 -5.46 8.40 -6.77
C ILE A 35 -6.48 7.75 -7.71
N PRO A 36 -6.65 8.24 -8.95
CA PRO A 36 -7.64 7.67 -9.87
C PRO A 36 -7.13 6.33 -10.38
N ILE A 37 -8.00 5.31 -10.38
CA ILE A 37 -7.74 4.04 -11.04
C ILE A 37 -8.75 3.86 -12.17
N GLU A 38 -8.29 4.05 -13.40
CA GLU A 38 -9.07 3.92 -14.61
C GLU A 38 -8.87 2.55 -15.26
N LYS A 39 -9.89 2.06 -15.96
CA LYS A 39 -9.71 0.94 -16.88
C LYS A 39 -8.71 1.28 -17.99
N PRO A 40 -8.01 0.28 -18.56
CA PRO A 40 -7.17 0.49 -19.73
C PRO A 40 -7.96 1.15 -20.86
N LYS A 41 -7.42 2.22 -21.44
CA LYS A 41 -7.96 2.89 -22.63
C LYS A 41 -7.62 2.09 -23.89
N VAL A 42 -8.07 0.84 -23.93
CA VAL A 42 -7.81 -0.13 -25.01
C VAL A 42 -9.13 -0.55 -25.64
N ASN A 43 -9.17 -0.58 -26.97
CA ASN A 43 -10.31 -1.12 -27.70
C ASN A 43 -10.22 -2.65 -27.76
N TYR A 44 -10.91 -3.32 -26.84
CA TYR A 44 -10.94 -4.78 -26.73
C TYR A 44 -11.69 -5.42 -27.91
N LYS A 45 -11.02 -6.34 -28.61
CA LYS A 45 -11.66 -7.22 -29.60
C LYS A 45 -12.27 -8.45 -28.91
N TYR A 46 -13.40 -8.27 -28.22
CA TYR A 46 -14.03 -9.30 -27.39
C TYR A 46 -14.32 -10.63 -28.10
N ASN A 47 -14.58 -10.59 -29.41
CA ASN A 47 -14.77 -11.79 -30.23
C ASN A 47 -13.51 -12.66 -30.39
N LYS A 48 -12.32 -12.09 -30.13
CA LYS A 48 -11.02 -12.80 -30.17
C LYS A 48 -10.54 -13.21 -28.77
N LEU A 49 -11.25 -12.82 -27.72
CA LEU A 49 -10.91 -13.16 -26.33
C LEU A 49 -11.41 -14.56 -25.97
N PRO A 50 -10.81 -15.24 -24.97
CA PRO A 50 -11.10 -16.63 -24.67
C PRO A 50 -12.54 -16.83 -24.15
N LYS A 51 -13.26 -17.82 -24.67
CA LYS A 51 -14.62 -18.16 -24.21
C LYS A 51 -14.64 -18.92 -22.88
N ILE A 52 -13.52 -19.52 -22.49
CA ILE A 52 -13.35 -20.30 -21.27
C ILE A 52 -12.04 -19.86 -20.60
N ILE A 53 -12.11 -19.58 -19.30
CA ILE A 53 -10.94 -19.25 -18.48
C ILE A 53 -10.96 -20.13 -17.23
N ASN A 54 -9.84 -20.80 -16.97
CA ASN A 54 -9.66 -21.60 -15.77
C ASN A 54 -9.03 -20.74 -14.66
N ILE A 55 -9.54 -20.82 -13.44
CA ILE A 55 -9.00 -20.16 -12.26
C ILE A 55 -8.50 -21.25 -11.33
N ILE A 56 -7.19 -21.29 -11.07
CA ILE A 56 -6.54 -22.34 -10.29
C ILE A 56 -6.03 -21.74 -8.99
N LEU A 57 -6.48 -22.29 -7.87
CA LEU A 57 -6.32 -21.78 -6.52
C LEU A 57 -5.93 -22.91 -5.56
N GLU A 58 -5.38 -22.56 -4.41
CA GLU A 58 -5.00 -23.51 -3.38
C GLU A 58 -6.23 -24.14 -2.69
N ASN A 59 -7.13 -23.32 -2.15
CA ASN A 59 -8.33 -23.75 -1.43
C ASN A 59 -9.45 -22.72 -1.60
N SER A 60 -10.71 -23.18 -1.59
CA SER A 60 -11.89 -22.32 -1.62
C SER A 60 -12.23 -21.61 -0.29
N TYR A 61 -11.69 -22.05 0.85
CA TYR A 61 -12.04 -21.54 2.18
C TYR A 61 -11.03 -20.56 2.77
N ASP A 62 -9.80 -20.53 2.25
CA ASP A 62 -8.77 -19.57 2.68
C ASP A 62 -9.17 -18.13 2.31
N GLU A 63 -8.89 -17.18 3.20
CA GLU A 63 -9.23 -15.77 2.99
C GLU A 63 -8.52 -15.20 1.75
N SER A 64 -7.25 -15.58 1.51
CA SER A 64 -6.51 -15.06 0.36
C SER A 64 -7.12 -15.51 -0.96
N SER A 65 -7.39 -16.80 -1.10
CA SER A 65 -8.02 -17.37 -2.30
C SER A 65 -9.45 -16.86 -2.51
N THR A 66 -10.21 -16.66 -1.42
CA THR A 66 -11.55 -16.09 -1.47
C THR A 66 -11.53 -14.64 -1.97
N GLN A 67 -10.64 -13.82 -1.43
CA GLN A 67 -10.54 -12.41 -1.83
C GLN A 67 -10.02 -12.26 -3.26
N PHE A 68 -9.05 -13.09 -3.65
CA PHE A 68 -8.60 -13.18 -5.04
C PHE A 68 -9.75 -13.52 -5.99
N THR A 69 -10.55 -14.54 -5.66
CA THR A 69 -11.72 -14.94 -6.43
C THR A 69 -12.75 -13.80 -6.56
N LYS A 70 -13.03 -13.09 -5.46
CA LYS A 70 -13.89 -11.90 -5.49
C LYS A 70 -13.37 -10.82 -6.44
N GLY A 71 -12.05 -10.60 -6.47
CA GLY A 71 -11.41 -9.68 -7.41
C GLY A 71 -11.61 -10.08 -8.88
N VAL A 72 -11.35 -11.34 -9.20
CA VAL A 72 -11.57 -11.90 -10.56
C VAL A 72 -13.03 -11.72 -10.97
N ILE A 73 -13.97 -12.07 -10.09
CA ILE A 73 -15.41 -11.97 -10.34
C ILE A 73 -15.85 -10.53 -10.51
N ALA A 74 -15.34 -9.59 -9.70
CA ALA A 74 -15.64 -8.17 -9.84
C ALA A 74 -15.22 -7.63 -11.21
N ASN A 75 -14.04 -8.03 -11.70
CA ASN A 75 -13.62 -7.64 -13.04
C ASN A 75 -14.47 -8.31 -14.14
N TYR A 76 -14.79 -9.59 -13.97
CA TYR A 76 -15.69 -10.31 -14.87
C TYR A 76 -17.04 -9.58 -15.05
N PHE A 77 -17.69 -9.19 -13.95
CA PHE A 77 -18.98 -8.50 -14.01
C PHE A 77 -18.87 -7.12 -14.66
N TYR A 78 -17.76 -6.40 -14.48
CA TYR A 78 -17.51 -5.17 -15.21
C TYR A 78 -17.60 -5.39 -16.72
N HIS A 79 -16.88 -6.38 -17.28
CA HIS A 79 -16.91 -6.63 -18.72
C HIS A 79 -18.25 -7.21 -19.21
N LYS A 80 -18.90 -8.03 -18.39
CA LYS A 80 -20.23 -8.58 -18.71
C LYS A 80 -21.25 -7.47 -18.88
N GLU A 81 -21.33 -6.55 -17.92
CA GLU A 81 -22.35 -5.51 -17.93
C GLU A 81 -22.05 -4.37 -18.88
N THR A 82 -20.80 -3.93 -18.97
CA THR A 82 -20.44 -2.75 -19.78
C THR A 82 -20.19 -3.08 -21.25
N LYS A 83 -19.87 -4.35 -21.57
CA LYS A 83 -19.42 -4.78 -22.91
C LYS A 83 -20.03 -6.10 -23.39
N GLY A 84 -20.86 -6.77 -22.59
CA GLY A 84 -21.50 -8.03 -22.97
C GLY A 84 -20.55 -9.24 -23.04
N TYR A 85 -19.31 -9.12 -22.55
CA TYR A 85 -18.34 -10.20 -22.61
C TYR A 85 -18.39 -11.06 -21.34
N SER A 86 -18.76 -12.34 -21.50
CA SER A 86 -19.03 -13.26 -20.39
C SER A 86 -18.44 -14.65 -20.63
N PRO A 87 -17.11 -14.82 -20.50
CA PRO A 87 -16.49 -16.14 -20.62
C PRO A 87 -16.97 -17.09 -19.52
N LYS A 88 -16.98 -18.40 -19.78
CA LYS A 88 -17.20 -19.41 -18.73
C LYS A 88 -15.97 -19.46 -17.83
N LEU A 89 -16.15 -19.21 -16.53
CA LEU A 89 -15.11 -19.33 -15.52
C LEU A 89 -15.19 -20.71 -14.86
N ASN A 90 -14.11 -21.48 -14.93
CA ASN A 90 -14.00 -22.77 -14.24
C ASN A 90 -13.04 -22.63 -13.05
N PHE A 91 -13.48 -22.92 -11.84
CA PHE A 91 -12.64 -22.84 -10.63
C PHE A 91 -12.11 -24.22 -10.25
N PHE A 92 -10.80 -24.32 -10.08
CA PHE A 92 -10.09 -25.52 -9.66
C PHE A 92 -9.37 -25.23 -8.35
N TYR A 93 -9.68 -26.01 -7.32
CA TYR A 93 -9.07 -25.90 -6.01
C TYR A 93 -8.30 -27.18 -5.68
N LEU A 94 -7.05 -27.05 -5.23
CA LEU A 94 -6.18 -28.19 -4.94
C LEU A 94 -6.69 -29.07 -3.79
N ASP A 95 -7.45 -28.50 -2.85
CA ASP A 95 -8.06 -29.22 -1.73
C ASP A 95 -9.24 -30.11 -2.14
N LYS A 96 -9.96 -29.75 -3.20
CA LYS A 96 -11.16 -30.44 -3.71
C LYS A 96 -10.86 -31.35 -4.88
N VAL A 97 -9.83 -31.03 -5.64
CA VAL A 97 -9.39 -31.78 -6.81
C VAL A 97 -8.00 -32.31 -6.51
N SER A 98 -7.94 -33.57 -6.09
CA SER A 98 -6.68 -34.29 -6.03
C SER A 98 -6.04 -34.27 -7.43
N LEU A 99 -5.01 -33.45 -7.58
CA LEU A 99 -4.10 -33.50 -8.73
C LEU A 99 -3.09 -34.64 -8.54
N ASP A 100 -3.42 -35.73 -7.84
CA ASP A 100 -2.47 -36.77 -7.42
C ASP A 100 -1.77 -37.49 -8.59
N LYS A 101 -2.30 -37.33 -9.81
CA LYS A 101 -1.66 -37.79 -11.08
C LYS A 101 -1.24 -36.64 -12.01
N CYS A 102 -1.32 -35.39 -11.57
CA CYS A 102 -1.17 -34.18 -12.36
C CYS A 102 -1.86 -34.22 -13.74
N ASN A 103 -3.13 -34.67 -13.80
CA ASN A 103 -3.83 -34.75 -15.07
C ASN A 103 -4.36 -33.37 -15.50
N LEU A 104 -3.54 -32.62 -16.24
CA LEU A 104 -3.87 -31.27 -16.71
C LEU A 104 -4.51 -31.24 -18.12
N LYS A 105 -4.98 -32.39 -18.65
CA LYS A 105 -5.53 -32.45 -20.04
C LYS A 105 -6.61 -31.40 -20.29
N ASN A 106 -7.51 -31.21 -19.33
CA ASN A 106 -8.62 -30.25 -19.42
C ASN A 106 -8.18 -28.79 -19.25
N LEU A 107 -6.98 -28.56 -18.71
CA LEU A 107 -6.43 -27.23 -18.45
C LEU A 107 -5.57 -26.72 -19.62
N LYS A 108 -4.87 -27.61 -20.33
CA LYS A 108 -3.94 -27.26 -21.42
C LYS A 108 -4.61 -26.60 -22.64
N SER A 109 -5.90 -26.85 -22.87
CA SER A 109 -6.65 -26.30 -24.02
C SER A 109 -7.10 -24.86 -23.83
N ASN A 110 -7.20 -24.37 -22.59
CA ASN A 110 -7.76 -23.07 -22.25
C ASN A 110 -6.75 -22.18 -21.52
N HIS A 111 -7.03 -20.87 -21.50
CA HIS A 111 -6.23 -19.94 -20.73
C HIS A 111 -6.54 -20.06 -19.24
N SER A 112 -5.51 -19.96 -18.41
CA SER A 112 -5.58 -20.16 -16.97
C SER A 112 -5.04 -18.94 -16.21
N ILE A 113 -5.71 -18.58 -15.13
CA ILE A 113 -5.19 -17.67 -14.11
C ILE A 113 -4.84 -18.52 -12.91
N LEU A 114 -3.58 -18.48 -12.51
CA LEU A 114 -3.05 -19.25 -11.41
C LEU A 114 -2.68 -18.34 -10.25
N PHE A 115 -3.18 -18.62 -9.06
CA PHE A 115 -2.79 -17.91 -7.85
C PHE A 115 -1.97 -18.82 -6.95
N ILE A 116 -0.68 -18.52 -6.84
CA ILE A 116 0.29 -19.30 -6.08
C ILE A 116 0.65 -18.53 -4.81
N ASN A 117 0.37 -19.13 -3.66
CA ASN A 117 0.81 -18.66 -2.35
C ASN A 117 1.65 -19.76 -1.66
N LEU A 118 2.13 -19.50 -0.44
CA LEU A 118 2.95 -20.47 0.31
C LEU A 118 2.22 -21.81 0.54
N GLU A 119 0.92 -21.79 0.81
CA GLU A 119 0.12 -23.00 1.00
C GLU A 119 -0.02 -23.80 -0.30
N PHE A 120 -0.12 -23.12 -1.46
CA PHE A 120 -0.14 -23.76 -2.77
C PHE A 120 1.11 -24.61 -2.97
N TYR A 121 2.28 -24.04 -2.67
CA TYR A 121 3.57 -24.76 -2.77
C TYR A 121 3.68 -25.95 -1.83
N LYS A 122 3.10 -25.87 -0.63
CA LYS A 122 3.10 -26.97 0.34
C LYS A 122 2.25 -28.15 -0.13
N LYS A 123 1.14 -27.87 -0.82
CA LYS A 123 0.18 -28.89 -1.26
C LYS A 123 0.52 -29.51 -2.61
N ILE A 124 1.12 -28.75 -3.53
CA ILE A 124 1.37 -29.24 -4.89
C ILE A 124 2.65 -30.08 -4.99
N GLN A 125 2.57 -31.20 -5.70
CA GLN A 125 3.75 -32.02 -6.04
C GLN A 125 4.70 -31.27 -7.01
N LYS A 126 6.02 -31.44 -6.85
CA LYS A 126 7.05 -30.72 -7.64
C LYS A 126 6.95 -30.96 -9.15
N ASN A 127 6.66 -32.19 -9.57
CA ASN A 127 6.43 -32.54 -10.98
C ASN A 127 5.23 -31.77 -11.55
N CYS A 128 4.14 -31.69 -10.78
CA CYS A 128 2.93 -31.03 -11.21
C CYS A 128 3.06 -29.52 -11.29
N LEU A 129 3.77 -28.92 -10.34
CA LEU A 129 4.11 -27.50 -10.36
C LEU A 129 4.78 -27.09 -11.68
N ARG A 130 5.71 -27.91 -12.19
CA ARG A 130 6.39 -27.64 -13.48
C ARG A 130 5.41 -27.63 -14.65
N GLU A 131 4.44 -28.53 -14.66
CA GLU A 131 3.43 -28.54 -15.73
C GLU A 131 2.45 -27.38 -15.60
N ILE A 132 2.00 -27.05 -14.38
CA ILE A 132 1.03 -25.98 -14.13
C ILE A 132 1.60 -24.60 -14.48
N ILE A 133 2.87 -24.33 -14.14
CA ILE A 133 3.52 -23.05 -14.48
C ILE A 133 3.65 -22.84 -16.00
N ASN A 134 3.61 -23.92 -16.79
CA ASN A 134 3.67 -23.86 -18.25
C ASN A 134 2.29 -23.74 -18.93
N LEU A 135 1.19 -23.65 -18.16
CA LEU A 135 -0.13 -23.40 -18.73
C LEU A 135 -0.19 -22.02 -19.38
N LYS A 136 -1.00 -21.92 -20.45
CA LYS A 136 -1.24 -20.63 -21.12
C LYS A 136 -2.01 -19.71 -20.18
N GLY A 137 -1.55 -18.48 -19.98
CA GLY A 137 -2.29 -17.45 -19.26
C GLY A 137 -1.41 -16.62 -18.35
N VAL A 138 -1.88 -16.32 -17.14
CA VAL A 138 -1.23 -15.43 -16.16
C VAL A 138 -1.06 -16.15 -14.83
N ILE A 139 0.13 -16.00 -14.23
CA ILE A 139 0.43 -16.52 -12.90
C ILE A 139 0.60 -15.33 -11.95
N VAL A 140 -0.09 -15.34 -10.82
CA VAL A 140 0.15 -14.43 -9.70
C VAL A 140 0.90 -15.21 -8.63
N ASN A 141 2.16 -14.86 -8.42
CA ASN A 141 3.03 -15.52 -7.46
C ASN A 141 3.25 -14.62 -6.24
N LEU A 142 2.76 -15.04 -5.08
CA LEU A 142 2.97 -14.37 -3.79
C LEU A 142 4.21 -14.88 -3.04
N ASP A 143 4.95 -15.86 -3.58
CA ASP A 143 6.14 -16.38 -2.93
C ASP A 143 7.35 -15.45 -3.12
N ASN A 144 8.27 -15.48 -2.15
CA ASN A 144 9.54 -14.77 -2.21
C ASN A 144 10.49 -15.37 -3.25
N LYS A 145 10.25 -16.60 -3.70
CA LYS A 145 10.98 -17.20 -4.83
C LYS A 145 10.37 -16.72 -6.13
N GLU A 146 11.10 -15.87 -6.83
CA GLU A 146 10.66 -15.37 -8.14
C GLU A 146 10.57 -16.53 -9.14
N ILE A 147 9.42 -16.65 -9.80
CA ILE A 147 9.33 -17.45 -11.01
C ILE A 147 9.79 -16.54 -12.15
N GLU A 148 11.00 -16.77 -12.64
CA GLU A 148 11.66 -15.91 -13.63
C GLU A 148 11.14 -16.10 -15.06
N LYS A 149 10.46 -17.22 -15.33
CA LYS A 149 9.98 -17.59 -16.67
C LYS A 149 8.45 -17.53 -16.76
N GLY A 150 7.97 -17.02 -17.89
CA GLY A 150 6.55 -16.99 -18.24
C GLY A 150 5.84 -15.69 -17.88
N ASN A 151 4.52 -15.69 -18.10
CA ASN A 151 3.64 -14.56 -17.80
C ASN A 151 3.33 -14.50 -16.29
N VAL A 152 4.32 -14.14 -15.49
CA VAL A 152 4.22 -14.14 -14.02
C VAL A 152 4.22 -12.72 -13.44
N ILE A 153 3.20 -12.42 -12.65
CA ILE A 153 3.13 -11.28 -11.74
C ILE A 153 3.71 -11.74 -10.40
N ASN A 154 5.02 -11.52 -10.21
CA ASN A 154 5.69 -11.77 -8.92
C ASN A 154 5.37 -10.62 -7.95
N VAL A 155 4.81 -10.96 -6.78
CA VAL A 155 4.37 -10.03 -5.74
C VAL A 155 5.16 -10.33 -4.47
N SER A 156 6.04 -9.41 -4.08
CA SER A 156 6.87 -9.59 -2.88
C SER A 156 7.00 -8.27 -2.13
N ARG A 157 6.79 -8.33 -0.81
CA ARG A 157 6.98 -7.19 0.10
C ARG A 157 8.43 -6.69 0.04
N THR A 158 9.38 -7.58 -0.22
CA THR A 158 10.80 -7.25 -0.38
C THR A 158 11.07 -6.31 -1.54
N LYS A 159 10.37 -6.51 -2.66
CA LYS A 159 10.47 -5.58 -3.81
C LYS A 159 9.92 -4.21 -3.48
N ASP A 160 8.80 -4.17 -2.78
CA ASP A 160 8.12 -2.93 -2.41
C ASP A 160 8.97 -2.09 -1.44
N PHE A 161 9.53 -2.70 -0.39
CA PHE A 161 10.38 -1.93 0.50
C PHE A 161 11.70 -1.52 -0.15
N LYS A 162 12.31 -2.37 -1.00
CA LYS A 162 13.51 -1.98 -1.75
C LYS A 162 13.23 -0.76 -2.64
N ASN A 163 12.02 -0.69 -3.22
CA ASN A 163 11.57 0.43 -4.05
C ASN A 163 11.43 1.75 -3.27
N ILE A 164 10.86 1.72 -2.06
CA ILE A 164 10.77 2.95 -1.25
C ILE A 164 12.10 3.33 -0.60
N LEU A 165 12.94 2.36 -0.23
CA LEU A 165 14.26 2.63 0.33
C LEU A 165 15.21 3.23 -0.72
N SER A 166 15.15 2.80 -1.98
CA SER A 166 15.93 3.45 -3.04
C SER A 166 15.47 4.88 -3.29
N PHE A 167 14.16 5.13 -3.25
CA PHE A 167 13.59 6.48 -3.30
C PHE A 167 14.08 7.33 -2.11
N ALA A 168 14.05 6.79 -0.90
CA ALA A 168 14.50 7.47 0.32
C ALA A 168 15.99 7.84 0.25
N ARG A 169 16.82 6.94 -0.28
CA ARG A 169 18.27 7.16 -0.35
C ARG A 169 18.68 8.33 -1.23
N ASN A 170 17.86 8.68 -2.22
CA ASN A 170 18.12 9.84 -3.08
C ASN A 170 18.09 11.18 -2.31
N LYS A 171 17.46 11.22 -1.12
CA LYS A 171 17.29 12.44 -0.32
C LYS A 171 17.90 12.36 1.07
N ASN A 172 18.08 11.17 1.62
CA ASN A 172 18.50 10.96 3.00
C ASN A 172 19.66 9.97 3.09
N ASN A 173 20.55 10.16 4.06
CA ASN A 173 21.73 9.31 4.26
C ASN A 173 21.66 8.55 5.58
N SER A 174 21.40 9.24 6.68
CA SER A 174 21.38 8.68 8.04
C SER A 174 19.95 8.47 8.52
N SER A 175 19.62 7.23 8.90
CA SER A 175 18.26 6.86 9.33
C SER A 175 18.19 6.15 10.67
N LEU A 176 17.08 6.38 11.38
CA LEU A 176 16.56 5.47 12.41
C LEU A 176 15.68 4.43 11.72
N ILE A 177 15.80 3.16 12.12
CA ILE A 177 14.93 2.08 11.62
C ILE A 177 14.12 1.54 12.78
N MET A 178 12.79 1.59 12.64
CA MET A 178 11.83 1.04 13.59
C MET A 178 11.00 -0.03 12.90
N THR A 179 11.10 -1.26 13.39
CA THR A 179 10.36 -2.39 12.86
C THR A 179 9.51 -3.04 13.95
N ASP A 180 8.35 -3.59 13.59
CA ASP A 180 7.62 -4.46 14.52
C ASP A 180 8.31 -5.82 14.65
N LYS A 181 8.15 -6.47 15.81
CA LYS A 181 8.82 -7.73 16.22
C LYS A 181 8.51 -8.97 15.35
N LEU A 182 7.92 -8.83 14.17
CA LEU A 182 7.69 -9.96 13.28
C LEU A 182 9.03 -10.56 12.82
N LYS A 183 9.30 -11.78 13.30
CA LYS A 183 10.58 -12.52 13.14
C LYS A 183 11.08 -12.48 11.68
N GLY A 184 12.25 -11.87 11.46
CA GLY A 184 13.08 -12.06 10.27
C GLY A 184 13.08 -10.95 9.22
N GLN A 185 12.22 -9.92 9.31
CA GLN A 185 12.13 -8.86 8.28
C GLN A 185 13.00 -7.64 8.57
N GLU A 186 13.28 -7.37 9.84
CA GLU A 186 14.08 -6.22 10.31
C GLU A 186 15.51 -6.24 9.75
N SER A 187 16.13 -7.42 9.73
CA SER A 187 17.46 -7.64 9.16
C SER A 187 17.51 -7.35 7.65
N SER A 188 16.41 -7.58 6.94
CA SER A 188 16.34 -7.36 5.50
C SER A 188 16.24 -5.87 5.15
N ILE A 189 15.53 -5.08 5.96
CA ILE A 189 15.45 -3.62 5.77
C ILE A 189 16.78 -2.96 6.10
N GLU A 190 17.37 -3.30 7.26
CA GLU A 190 18.68 -2.76 7.67
C GLU A 190 19.78 -3.07 6.64
N SER A 191 19.86 -4.32 6.19
CA SER A 191 20.85 -4.73 5.17
C SER A 191 20.59 -4.09 3.81
N THR A 192 19.33 -3.92 3.41
CA THR A 192 18.99 -3.23 2.16
C THR A 192 19.35 -1.75 2.23
N TRP A 193 19.06 -1.07 3.34
CA TRP A 193 19.44 0.33 3.52
C TRP A 193 20.95 0.53 3.48
N LYS A 194 21.70 -0.29 4.21
CA LYS A 194 23.17 -0.31 4.16
C LYS A 194 23.71 -0.62 2.76
N GLY A 195 23.11 -1.60 2.08
CA GLY A 195 23.48 -1.98 0.71
C GLY A 195 23.18 -0.91 -0.35
N LEU A 196 22.24 -0.01 -0.09
CA LEU A 196 21.99 1.19 -0.89
C LEU A 196 22.95 2.34 -0.51
N GLY A 197 23.90 2.14 0.41
CA GLY A 197 24.85 3.14 0.87
C GLY A 197 24.30 4.09 1.93
N GLY A 198 23.24 3.69 2.65
CA GLY A 198 22.68 4.43 3.77
C GLY A 198 23.34 4.09 5.11
N ASN A 199 23.41 5.06 6.00
CA ASN A 199 23.89 4.88 7.37
C ASN A 199 22.72 4.58 8.32
N VAL A 200 22.92 3.62 9.23
CA VAL A 200 21.94 3.26 10.26
C VAL A 200 22.44 3.80 11.60
N ILE A 201 21.78 4.84 12.10
CA ILE A 201 22.11 5.42 13.42
C ILE A 201 21.64 4.49 14.54
N PHE A 202 20.45 3.91 14.38
CA PHE A 202 19.89 2.95 15.30
C PHE A 202 18.89 2.06 14.58
N SER A 203 18.82 0.81 15.03
CA SER A 203 17.74 -0.12 14.72
C SER A 203 17.37 -0.88 15.98
N ASN A 204 16.07 -1.03 16.24
CA ASN A 204 15.56 -1.72 17.42
C ASN A 204 15.93 -3.22 17.48
N LYS A 205 16.36 -3.82 16.36
CA LYS A 205 17.00 -5.14 16.30
C LYS A 205 18.31 -5.22 17.10
N GLN A 206 19.18 -4.21 16.99
CA GLN A 206 20.53 -4.29 17.55
C GLN A 206 20.55 -4.17 19.07
N GLU A 207 19.61 -3.41 19.65
CA GLU A 207 19.69 -3.07 21.06
C GLU A 207 18.67 -3.80 21.95
N GLY A 208 17.77 -4.62 21.39
CA GLY A 208 16.79 -5.40 22.18
C GLY A 208 15.93 -4.58 23.14
N THR A 209 15.90 -3.26 22.97
CA THR A 209 15.43 -2.29 23.96
C THR A 209 14.25 -1.49 23.41
N ASN A 210 13.24 -1.33 24.25
CA ASN A 210 12.14 -0.38 24.03
C ASN A 210 12.63 1.04 24.38
N ARG A 211 13.60 1.57 23.63
CA ARG A 211 13.98 2.99 23.78
C ARG A 211 12.85 3.86 23.28
N SER A 212 12.50 4.88 24.05
CA SER A 212 11.52 5.87 23.64
C SER A 212 12.06 6.72 22.48
N LEU A 213 11.18 7.31 21.69
CA LEU A 213 11.61 8.17 20.58
C LEU A 213 12.35 9.42 21.07
N SER A 214 12.01 9.93 22.26
CA SER A 214 12.72 11.03 22.92
C SER A 214 14.18 10.70 23.24
N GLU A 215 14.45 9.47 23.68
CA GLU A 215 15.80 8.95 23.90
C GLU A 215 16.58 8.84 22.60
N LEU A 216 15.97 8.25 21.56
CA LEU A 216 16.61 8.07 20.25
C LEU A 216 16.97 9.40 19.58
N LEU A 217 16.16 10.43 19.82
CA LEU A 217 16.37 11.80 19.35
C LEU A 217 17.30 12.63 20.25
N LEU A 218 17.77 12.07 21.37
CA LEU A 218 18.66 12.70 22.36
C LEU A 218 18.10 13.99 22.98
N LEU A 219 16.77 14.07 23.15
CA LEU A 219 16.12 15.27 23.69
C LEU A 219 16.50 15.54 25.14
N GLU A 220 16.63 14.50 25.96
CA GLU A 220 17.04 14.64 27.36
C GLU A 220 18.46 15.21 27.47
N SER A 221 19.37 14.82 26.59
CA SER A 221 20.72 15.41 26.52
C SER A 221 20.68 16.90 26.17
N SER A 222 19.73 17.34 25.35
CA SER A 222 19.52 18.77 25.07
C SER A 222 19.01 19.52 26.31
N LYS A 223 18.03 18.96 27.03
CA LYS A 223 17.49 19.54 28.26
C LYS A 223 18.56 19.65 29.34
N GLU A 224 19.37 18.60 29.50
CA GLU A 224 20.43 18.59 30.49
C GLU A 224 21.52 19.61 30.18
N ARG A 225 21.90 19.76 28.90
CA ARG A 225 22.87 20.78 28.47
C ARG A 225 22.39 22.19 28.79
N LYS A 226 21.12 22.48 28.54
CA LYS A 226 20.50 23.77 28.91
C LYS A 226 20.54 23.99 30.42
N ARG A 227 20.20 22.97 31.22
CA ARG A 227 20.25 23.04 32.69
C ARG A 227 21.66 23.31 33.20
N ARG A 228 22.68 22.65 32.63
CA ARG A 228 24.09 22.87 32.98
C ARG A 228 24.53 24.29 32.62
N LEU A 229 24.18 24.77 31.44
CA LEU A 229 24.53 26.12 30.99
C LEU A 229 23.85 27.21 31.84
N SER A 230 22.58 27.04 32.17
CA SER A 230 21.83 27.98 33.03
C SER A 230 22.43 28.06 34.43
N ARG A 231 22.85 26.93 35.01
CA ARG A 231 23.56 26.90 36.31
C ARG A 231 24.90 27.63 36.23
N ASN A 232 25.69 27.37 35.18
CA ASN A 232 27.01 27.96 35.01
C ASN A 232 26.97 29.48 34.78
N LEU A 233 25.94 29.98 34.10
CA LEU A 233 25.77 31.41 33.82
C LEU A 233 24.94 32.12 34.92
N SER A 234 24.38 31.38 35.87
CA SER A 234 23.47 31.88 36.91
C SER A 234 22.30 32.72 36.39
N ILE A 235 21.87 32.46 35.16
CA ILE A 235 20.72 33.10 34.52
C ILE A 235 19.75 32.05 34.01
N PRO A 236 18.43 32.29 34.12
CA PRO A 236 17.45 31.42 33.49
C PRO A 236 17.64 31.48 31.98
N LEU A 237 17.83 30.32 31.37
CA LEU A 237 17.86 30.20 29.91
C LEU A 237 16.48 29.76 29.43
N GLU A 238 15.92 30.50 28.50
CA GLU A 238 14.80 30.02 27.69
C GLU A 238 15.34 29.20 26.51
N GLY A 239 14.55 28.24 26.03
CA GLY A 239 14.99 27.39 24.93
C GLY A 239 14.19 26.11 24.83
N THR A 240 13.89 25.73 23.59
CA THR A 240 13.23 24.49 23.23
C THR A 240 14.26 23.35 23.13
N PRO A 241 13.91 22.11 23.53
CA PRO A 241 14.76 20.95 23.29
C PRO A 241 15.09 20.82 21.80
N ARG A 242 16.34 20.50 21.47
CA ARG A 242 16.78 20.22 20.11
C ARG A 242 17.11 18.75 19.97
N ARG A 243 16.57 18.11 18.94
CA ARG A 243 16.99 16.78 18.52
C ARG A 243 18.42 16.80 17.95
N ARG A 244 19.03 15.62 17.91
CA ARG A 244 20.24 15.37 17.12
C ARG A 244 20.06 15.74 15.64
N GLN A 245 21.09 16.29 15.01
CA GLN A 245 21.06 16.82 13.64
C GLN A 245 21.75 15.92 12.60
N ASP A 246 22.42 14.87 13.05
CA ASP A 246 23.04 13.85 12.21
C ASP A 246 22.03 12.84 11.63
N LEU A 247 20.74 13.01 11.96
CA LEU A 247 19.63 12.18 11.53
C LEU A 247 18.78 12.90 10.47
N ASP A 248 18.57 12.23 9.34
CA ASP A 248 17.83 12.76 8.19
C ASP A 248 16.40 12.19 8.08
N SER A 249 16.22 10.93 8.45
CA SER A 249 14.96 10.22 8.23
C SER A 249 14.65 9.12 9.24
N LEU A 250 13.37 8.76 9.31
CA LEU A 250 12.86 7.61 10.05
C LEU A 250 12.24 6.62 9.07
N ILE A 251 12.69 5.36 9.11
CA ILE A 251 12.11 4.25 8.36
C ILE A 251 11.29 3.42 9.32
N ILE A 252 9.98 3.34 9.09
CA ILE A 252 9.02 2.57 9.88
C ILE A 252 8.58 1.36 9.06
N SER A 253 8.69 0.15 9.62
CA SER A 253 8.11 -1.07 9.06
C SER A 253 7.28 -1.77 10.12
N SER A 254 5.99 -1.44 10.15
CA SER A 254 5.07 -1.85 11.22
C SER A 254 3.67 -2.07 10.67
N SER A 255 2.74 -2.43 11.57
CA SER A 255 1.32 -2.27 11.31
C SER A 255 0.96 -0.80 10.99
N ILE A 256 -0.16 -0.58 10.29
CA ILE A 256 -0.72 0.75 10.02
C ILE A 256 -1.12 1.41 11.35
N SER A 257 -1.73 0.65 12.27
CA SER A 257 -2.11 1.16 13.60
C SER A 257 -0.91 1.68 14.38
N LYS A 258 0.22 0.97 14.35
CA LYS A 258 1.44 1.40 15.02
C LYS A 258 2.05 2.64 14.37
N ALA A 259 2.05 2.72 13.04
CA ALA A 259 2.52 3.90 12.33
C ALA A 259 1.71 5.16 12.69
N ARG A 260 0.38 5.01 12.87
CA ARG A 260 -0.52 6.10 13.31
C ARG A 260 -0.19 6.60 14.72
N SER A 261 0.42 5.78 15.57
CA SER A 261 0.90 6.23 16.88
C SER A 261 2.30 6.84 16.82
N LEU A 262 3.21 6.22 16.05
CA LEU A 262 4.62 6.63 16.00
C LEU A 262 4.82 8.01 15.37
N LYS A 263 4.02 8.38 14.37
CA LYS A 263 4.19 9.66 13.69
C LYS A 263 3.78 10.87 14.55
N PRO A 264 2.60 10.88 15.21
CA PRO A 264 2.30 11.92 16.20
C PRO A 264 3.30 11.97 17.36
N GLU A 265 3.79 10.81 17.82
CA GLU A 265 4.85 10.75 18.83
C GLU A 265 6.15 11.40 18.33
N LEU A 266 6.51 11.19 17.05
CA LEU A 266 7.67 11.81 16.41
C LEU A 266 7.54 13.33 16.37
N ASP A 267 6.38 13.83 15.96
CA ASP A 267 6.12 15.26 15.86
C ASP A 267 6.17 15.91 17.24
N TYR A 268 5.56 15.29 18.25
CA TYR A 268 5.63 15.75 19.64
C TYR A 268 7.07 15.83 20.17
N ASN A 269 7.96 14.98 19.67
CA ASN A 269 9.39 14.93 20.02
C ASN A 269 10.28 15.75 19.08
N PHE A 270 9.75 16.83 18.46
CA PHE A 270 10.51 17.76 17.59
C PHE A 270 11.13 17.08 16.35
N GLY A 271 10.49 16.01 15.89
CA GLY A 271 10.89 15.21 14.74
C GLY A 271 10.26 15.64 13.42
N GLU A 272 9.54 16.77 13.36
CA GLU A 272 8.75 17.17 12.18
C GLU A 272 9.60 17.40 10.93
N SER A 273 10.88 17.73 11.13
CA SER A 273 11.86 17.94 10.05
C SER A 273 12.45 16.65 9.49
N LEU A 274 12.21 15.50 10.13
CA LEU A 274 12.67 14.21 9.65
C LEU A 274 11.75 13.69 8.55
N THR A 275 12.34 13.18 7.47
CA THR A 275 11.53 12.51 6.45
C THR A 275 11.13 11.13 6.95
N VAL A 276 9.85 10.79 6.90
CA VAL A 276 9.34 9.50 7.38
C VAL A 276 8.96 8.62 6.20
N TYR A 277 9.53 7.42 6.14
CA TYR A 277 9.23 6.39 5.15
C TYR A 277 8.57 5.20 5.82
N PHE A 278 7.35 4.86 5.40
CA PHE A 278 6.56 3.78 5.97
C PHE A 278 6.42 2.60 5.00
N ILE A 279 6.74 1.41 5.51
CA ILE A 279 6.62 0.14 4.82
C ILE A 279 5.57 -0.69 5.59
N PRO A 280 4.31 -0.74 5.13
CA PRO A 280 3.27 -1.44 5.86
C PRO A 280 3.55 -2.93 5.96
N GLU A 281 3.19 -3.53 7.09
CA GLU A 281 2.92 -4.96 7.13
C GLU A 281 1.77 -5.27 6.19
N TRP A 282 1.90 -6.32 5.38
CA TRP A 282 0.85 -6.76 4.45
C TRP A 282 -0.30 -7.47 5.18
N ASN A 283 -0.73 -6.92 6.31
CA ASN A 283 -1.93 -7.32 7.02
C ASN A 283 -3.15 -6.73 6.30
N ASN A 284 -4.06 -7.59 5.84
CA ASN A 284 -5.27 -7.17 5.13
C ASN A 284 -6.45 -6.87 6.07
N ASN A 285 -6.25 -6.97 7.40
CA ASN A 285 -7.25 -6.56 8.39
C ASN A 285 -7.15 -5.08 8.76
N GLU A 286 -6.03 -4.43 8.45
CA GLU A 286 -5.86 -3.00 8.62
C GLU A 286 -6.02 -2.28 7.28
N VAL A 287 -6.73 -1.16 7.30
CA VAL A 287 -6.96 -0.32 6.13
C VAL A 287 -6.67 1.13 6.45
N TYR A 288 -6.20 1.85 5.45
CA TYR A 288 -6.09 3.29 5.52
C TYR A 288 -7.47 3.94 5.61
N SER A 289 -7.58 4.99 6.40
CA SER A 289 -8.81 5.76 6.54
C SER A 289 -9.03 6.62 5.29
N LYS A 290 -10.24 7.18 5.14
CA LYS A 290 -10.54 8.10 4.04
C LYS A 290 -9.70 9.38 4.13
N ARG A 291 -9.36 9.79 5.35
CA ARG A 291 -8.55 10.97 5.68
C ARG A 291 -7.51 10.60 6.74
N GLU A 292 -6.29 10.38 6.30
CA GLU A 292 -5.20 9.76 7.05
C GLU A 292 -4.33 10.82 7.76
N LEU A 293 -4.92 11.60 8.67
CA LEU A 293 -4.23 12.73 9.33
C LEU A 293 -3.05 12.30 10.20
N ASP A 294 -3.14 11.15 10.88
CA ASP A 294 -2.07 10.67 11.77
C ASP A 294 -0.80 10.29 11.01
N LEU A 295 -0.89 10.03 9.70
CA LEU A 295 0.25 9.72 8.85
C LEU A 295 0.66 10.91 7.97
N ASN A 296 0.26 12.14 8.31
CA ASN A 296 0.57 13.30 7.48
C ASN A 296 2.08 13.44 7.22
N ASP A 297 2.44 13.82 6.00
CA ASP A 297 3.80 13.97 5.47
C ASP A 297 4.63 12.68 5.33
N ILE A 298 4.07 11.51 5.66
CA ILE A 298 4.73 10.22 5.46
C ILE A 298 4.75 9.85 3.98
N TYR A 299 5.90 9.34 3.54
CA TYR A 299 6.06 8.61 2.28
C TYR A 299 5.83 7.13 2.52
N LEU A 300 5.02 6.47 1.68
CA LEU A 300 4.69 5.05 1.86
C LEU A 300 4.58 4.31 0.53
N VAL A 301 4.60 2.97 0.59
CA VAL A 301 4.50 2.09 -0.58
C VAL A 301 3.45 1.01 -0.37
N ASP A 302 2.53 0.88 -1.31
CA ASP A 302 1.49 -0.17 -1.28
C ASP A 302 0.81 -0.35 -2.64
N MET A 303 -0.16 -1.26 -2.71
CA MET A 303 -1.08 -1.35 -3.85
C MET A 303 -2.00 -0.13 -3.87
N PRO A 304 -2.25 0.49 -5.05
CA PRO A 304 -3.19 1.60 -5.21
C PRO A 304 -4.53 1.37 -4.49
N TRP A 305 -5.11 0.17 -4.61
CA TRP A 305 -6.38 -0.20 -3.97
C TRP A 305 -6.42 -0.03 -2.45
N MET A 306 -5.27 -0.09 -1.78
CA MET A 306 -5.19 0.14 -0.34
C MET A 306 -5.39 1.63 -0.01
N PHE A 307 -4.96 2.53 -0.89
CA PHE A 307 -5.18 3.96 -0.73
C PHE A 307 -6.63 4.32 -0.99
N ASN A 308 -7.04 5.48 -0.49
CA ASN A 308 -8.35 6.03 -0.80
C ASN A 308 -8.39 6.39 -2.29
N THR A 309 -8.83 5.43 -3.12
CA THR A 309 -8.81 5.52 -4.58
C THR A 309 -10.23 5.62 -5.11
N GLN A 310 -10.41 6.50 -6.09
CA GLN A 310 -11.61 6.52 -6.88
C GLN A 310 -11.43 5.50 -8.00
N SER A 311 -12.24 4.44 -7.96
CA SER A 311 -12.26 3.41 -8.99
C SER A 311 -13.71 3.05 -9.32
N TYR A 312 -13.95 2.56 -10.53
CA TYR A 312 -15.26 2.04 -10.95
C TYR A 312 -15.71 0.82 -10.13
N VAL A 313 -14.81 0.20 -9.37
CA VAL A 313 -15.12 -0.89 -8.43
C VAL A 313 -15.64 -0.34 -7.09
N SER A 314 -15.10 0.82 -6.66
CA SER A 314 -15.44 1.48 -5.40
C SER A 314 -16.88 1.97 -5.36
N GLU A 315 -17.45 2.34 -6.51
CA GLU A 315 -18.82 2.88 -6.63
C GLU A 315 -19.91 1.81 -6.46
N ARG A 316 -19.54 0.52 -6.53
CA ARG A 316 -20.52 -0.56 -6.65
C ARG A 316 -20.79 -1.38 -5.39
N ASN A 317 -20.02 -1.26 -4.31
CA ASN A 317 -20.30 -1.91 -3.00
C ASN A 317 -19.27 -1.53 -1.91
N SER A 318 -19.62 -1.79 -0.64
CA SER A 318 -18.76 -1.75 0.56
C SER A 318 -17.67 -2.84 0.56
N LEU A 319 -16.90 -2.95 -0.52
CA LEU A 319 -15.85 -3.95 -0.67
C LEU A 319 -14.69 -3.63 0.28
N LYS A 320 -14.39 -4.57 1.19
CA LYS A 320 -13.22 -4.48 2.08
C LYS A 320 -11.97 -4.35 1.21
N LYS A 321 -11.18 -3.29 1.44
CA LYS A 321 -9.87 -3.13 0.80
C LYS A 321 -8.98 -4.33 1.15
N ASN A 322 -8.45 -4.99 0.14
CA ASN A 322 -7.69 -6.23 0.30
C ASN A 322 -6.72 -6.40 -0.88
N ARG A 323 -5.46 -6.71 -0.58
CA ARG A 323 -4.41 -6.84 -1.62
C ARG A 323 -4.67 -8.03 -2.56
N ASN A 324 -5.20 -9.15 -2.05
CA ASN A 324 -5.52 -10.31 -2.88
C ASN A 324 -6.71 -10.04 -3.80
N PHE A 325 -7.70 -9.24 -3.36
CA PHE A 325 -8.76 -8.76 -4.23
C PHE A 325 -8.20 -7.94 -5.40
N ALA A 326 -7.31 -6.99 -5.13
CA ALA A 326 -6.65 -6.19 -6.16
C ALA A 326 -5.87 -7.06 -7.17
N LEU A 327 -5.15 -8.07 -6.68
CA LEU A 327 -4.43 -9.02 -7.52
C LEU A 327 -5.36 -9.87 -8.40
N GLY A 328 -6.46 -10.38 -7.83
CA GLY A 328 -7.45 -11.15 -8.58
C GLY A 328 -8.07 -10.31 -9.69
N PHE A 329 -8.46 -9.09 -9.36
CA PHE A 329 -9.01 -8.13 -10.31
C PHE A 329 -8.04 -7.90 -11.49
N ASP A 330 -6.80 -7.55 -11.18
CA ASP A 330 -5.80 -7.21 -12.19
C ASP A 330 -5.31 -8.43 -12.98
N SER A 331 -5.36 -9.64 -12.41
CA SER A 331 -4.96 -10.87 -13.11
C SER A 331 -5.85 -11.14 -14.33
N LEU A 332 -7.17 -10.91 -14.21
CA LEU A 332 -8.09 -11.02 -15.32
C LEU A 332 -7.84 -9.93 -16.36
N GLU A 333 -7.67 -8.67 -15.93
CA GLU A 333 -7.38 -7.56 -16.86
C GLU A 333 -6.12 -7.83 -17.66
N THR A 334 -5.06 -8.28 -16.98
CA THR A 334 -3.77 -8.61 -17.56
C THR A 334 -3.92 -9.69 -18.62
N LEU A 335 -4.66 -10.76 -18.33
CA LEU A 335 -4.92 -11.83 -19.30
C LEU A 335 -5.65 -11.29 -20.54
N LEU A 336 -6.70 -10.48 -20.35
CA LEU A 336 -7.45 -9.91 -21.47
C LEU A 336 -6.58 -8.96 -22.32
N LEU A 337 -5.74 -8.13 -21.69
CA LEU A 337 -4.79 -7.26 -22.39
C LEU A 337 -3.75 -8.06 -23.19
N GLN A 338 -3.22 -9.14 -22.63
CA GLN A 338 -2.26 -10.01 -23.32
C GLN A 338 -2.87 -10.70 -24.55
N LEU A 339 -4.14 -11.09 -24.46
CA LEU A 339 -4.84 -11.79 -25.56
C LEU A 339 -5.50 -10.85 -26.56
N ASN A 340 -5.63 -9.57 -26.21
CA ASN A 340 -6.18 -8.58 -27.10
C ASN A 340 -5.13 -8.14 -28.16
N PRO A 341 -5.43 -8.21 -29.47
CA PRO A 341 -4.43 -7.97 -30.52
C PRO A 341 -3.76 -6.60 -30.50
N SER A 342 -4.42 -5.55 -30.00
CA SER A 342 -3.82 -4.20 -29.97
C SER A 342 -2.85 -3.99 -28.80
N SER A 343 -2.81 -4.92 -27.83
CA SER A 343 -1.98 -4.83 -26.62
C SER A 343 -1.12 -6.09 -26.40
N SER A 344 -1.25 -7.11 -27.27
CA SER A 344 -0.62 -8.42 -27.09
C SER A 344 0.91 -8.43 -27.14
N ASN A 345 1.56 -7.36 -27.60
CA ASN A 345 3.01 -7.25 -27.65
C ASN A 345 3.59 -6.43 -26.48
N LYS A 346 2.86 -5.40 -26.06
CA LYS A 346 3.24 -4.51 -24.96
C LYS A 346 2.03 -3.77 -24.40
N PHE A 347 2.02 -3.55 -23.08
CA PHE A 347 1.13 -2.60 -22.44
C PHE A 347 1.70 -2.13 -21.10
N ILE A 348 1.21 -0.97 -20.65
CA ILE A 348 1.35 -0.49 -19.28
C ILE A 348 -0.07 -0.32 -18.75
N TYR A 349 -0.38 -1.03 -17.67
CA TYR A 349 -1.68 -1.02 -17.01
C TYR A 349 -1.50 -0.58 -15.56
N LYS A 350 -2.10 0.55 -15.19
CA LYS A 350 -2.14 1.04 -13.80
C LYS A 350 -3.42 0.51 -13.14
N GLY A 351 -3.31 -0.66 -12.54
CA GLY A 351 -4.44 -1.39 -11.95
C GLY A 351 -4.57 -1.21 -10.44
N LEU A 352 -5.48 -1.98 -9.85
CA LEU A 352 -5.74 -1.99 -8.42
C LEU A 352 -4.53 -2.42 -7.60
N SER A 353 -3.77 -3.38 -8.13
CA SER A 353 -2.60 -3.95 -7.49
C SER A 353 -1.35 -3.10 -7.73
N GLY A 354 -1.27 -2.32 -8.80
CA GLY A 354 -0.10 -1.49 -9.11
C GLY A 354 0.07 -1.28 -10.61
N GLN A 355 1.25 -0.82 -11.02
CA GLN A 355 1.59 -0.72 -12.44
C GLN A 355 2.11 -2.06 -12.95
N ILE A 356 1.33 -2.69 -13.82
CA ILE A 356 1.67 -3.91 -14.53
C ILE A 356 2.17 -3.53 -15.92
N THR A 357 3.43 -3.88 -16.21
CA THR A 357 4.04 -3.70 -17.51
C THR A 357 4.23 -5.06 -18.16
N TYR A 358 3.79 -5.17 -19.41
CA TYR A 358 4.06 -6.32 -20.26
C TYR A 358 4.94 -5.90 -21.43
N GLN A 359 6.03 -6.61 -21.65
CA GLN A 359 6.91 -6.40 -22.80
C GLN A 359 7.65 -7.69 -23.13
N LYS A 360 7.63 -8.11 -24.40
CA LYS A 360 8.40 -9.27 -24.91
C LYS A 360 8.21 -10.55 -24.06
N GLY A 361 6.97 -10.85 -23.65
CA GLY A 361 6.68 -12.06 -22.86
C GLY A 361 7.00 -11.96 -21.36
N SER A 362 7.43 -10.81 -20.86
CA SER A 362 7.71 -10.58 -19.43
C SER A 362 6.66 -9.67 -18.81
N LEU A 363 6.09 -10.10 -17.68
CA LEU A 363 5.24 -9.28 -16.82
C LEU A 363 6.06 -8.76 -15.64
N LYS A 364 5.88 -7.47 -15.33
CA LYS A 364 6.47 -6.82 -14.15
C LYS A 364 5.41 -6.00 -13.45
N ARG A 365 5.28 -6.15 -12.13
CA ARG A 365 4.44 -5.29 -11.28
C ARG A 365 5.32 -4.39 -10.44
N LYS A 366 4.89 -3.14 -10.27
CA LYS A 366 5.41 -2.22 -9.26
C LYS A 366 4.27 -1.67 -8.40
N SER A 367 4.49 -1.60 -7.09
CA SER A 367 3.61 -0.91 -6.16
C SER A 367 3.73 0.60 -6.26
N LEU A 368 2.69 1.30 -5.82
CA LEU A 368 2.64 2.74 -5.85
C LEU A 368 3.35 3.31 -4.63
N LYS A 369 4.23 4.29 -4.85
CA LYS A 369 4.73 5.17 -3.80
C LYS A 369 3.83 6.40 -3.74
N ALA A 370 3.42 6.75 -2.52
CA ALA A 370 2.55 7.88 -2.27
C ALA A 370 3.06 8.68 -1.08
N GLN A 371 2.68 9.95 -1.01
CA GLN A 371 2.85 10.79 0.17
C GLN A 371 1.49 11.12 0.75
N VAL A 372 1.37 11.14 2.07
CA VAL A 372 0.16 11.65 2.72
C VAL A 372 0.27 13.15 2.89
N LYS A 373 -0.67 13.92 2.34
CA LYS A 373 -0.76 15.38 2.45
C LYS A 373 -2.16 15.80 2.86
N GLU A 374 -2.26 16.48 3.99
CA GLU A 374 -3.50 16.90 4.64
C GLU A 374 -4.50 15.72 4.83
N GLY A 375 -3.95 14.52 5.04
CA GLY A 375 -4.68 13.27 5.15
C GLY A 375 -5.13 12.64 3.82
N SER A 376 -4.79 13.22 2.67
CA SER A 376 -5.02 12.63 1.34
C SER A 376 -3.76 11.94 0.82
N PHE A 377 -3.93 10.94 -0.07
CA PHE A 377 -2.80 10.22 -0.66
C PHE A 377 -2.42 10.84 -2.00
N GLU A 378 -1.24 11.43 -2.10
CA GLU A 378 -0.70 12.00 -3.33
C GLU A 378 0.21 10.98 -4.04
N PHE A 379 -0.02 10.81 -5.34
CA PHE A 379 0.79 9.96 -6.21
C PHE A 379 2.22 10.50 -6.33
N ILE A 380 3.23 9.63 -6.21
CA ILE A 380 4.64 9.98 -6.51
C ILE A 380 5.09 9.28 -7.78
N ASP A 381 5.21 7.95 -7.74
CA ASP A 381 5.69 7.10 -8.83
C ASP A 381 5.48 5.60 -8.53
N TYR A 382 5.82 4.75 -9.51
CA TYR A 382 5.80 3.28 -9.40
C TYR A 382 7.21 2.67 -9.41
#